data_AF-A0A3M5BVN0-F1
#
_entry.id   AF-A0A3M5BVN0-F1
#
_cell.length_a   1.000
_cell.length_b   1.000
_cell.length_c   1.000
_cell.angle_alpha   90.00
_cell.angle_beta   90.00
_cell.angle_gamma   90.00
#
_symmetry.space_group_name_H-M   'P 1'
#
loop_
_entity.id
_entity.type
_entity.pdbx_description
1 polymer ?
#
loop_
_entity_poly.entity_id
_entity_poly.type
_entity_poly.pdbx_seq_one_letter_code
_entity_poly.pdbx_strand_id
1 'polypeptide(L)'
;MTLEAALKRYLSDITPTKKPTTQRGETSKAKKLIEHLGKYSLAALSADIIAGYRDKRLNEPSRGGTISNNTVRLELALLSHLYTVAIQEWGLGLTFNPVLNIRKPSPGDGRDRRLSPEEERLLLAAVNRHSNPMLGWIVCIALETGMRSSEISSLRRPQVDLAKRVIRLSDTKNDGSRTVPLRSR
;
A
#
# COMPACT_ATOMS: atom_id res chain seq x y z
N MET A 1 -12.32 -9.07 24.76
CA MET A 1 -10.97 -9.06 24.15
C MET A 1 -10.55 -7.63 23.85
N THR A 2 -9.32 -7.24 24.17
CA THR A 2 -8.79 -5.90 23.85
C THR A 2 -8.42 -5.79 22.37
N LEU A 3 -8.38 -4.57 21.84
CA LEU A 3 -7.95 -4.33 20.46
C LEU A 3 -6.51 -4.80 20.23
N GLU A 4 -5.62 -4.64 21.22
CA GLU A 4 -4.26 -5.14 21.10
C GLU A 4 -4.20 -6.65 20.92
N ALA A 5 -4.91 -7.41 21.76
CA ALA A 5 -4.98 -8.86 21.64
C ALA A 5 -5.60 -9.28 20.30
N ALA A 6 -6.64 -8.57 19.86
CA ALA A 6 -7.31 -8.78 18.59
C ALA A 6 -6.36 -8.58 17.39
N LEU A 7 -5.61 -7.48 17.37
CA LEU A 7 -4.66 -7.20 16.29
C LEU A 7 -3.51 -8.20 16.28
N LYS A 8 -3.00 -8.63 17.44
CA LYS A 8 -1.98 -9.69 17.51
C LYS A 8 -2.49 -11.00 16.93
N ARG A 9 -3.71 -11.41 17.29
CA ARG A 9 -4.37 -12.60 16.72
C ARG A 9 -4.55 -12.47 15.21
N TYR A 10 -5.07 -11.33 14.74
CA TYR A 10 -5.26 -11.08 13.31
C TYR A 10 -3.94 -11.14 12.52
N LEU A 11 -2.85 -10.57 13.07
CA LEU A 11 -1.54 -10.61 12.44
C LEU A 11 -0.93 -12.03 12.40
N SER A 12 -1.36 -12.92 13.30
CA SER A 12 -0.94 -14.32 13.33
C SER A 12 -1.78 -15.19 12.39
N ASP A 13 -3.09 -15.00 12.39
CA ASP A 13 -4.01 -15.93 11.74
C ASP A 13 -4.29 -15.52 10.28
N ILE A 14 -4.50 -14.22 10.05
CA ILE A 14 -5.00 -13.71 8.76
C ILE A 14 -3.88 -13.12 7.91
N THR A 15 -3.02 -12.27 8.50
CA THR A 15 -1.97 -11.57 7.74
C THR A 15 -1.04 -12.51 6.96
N PRO A 16 -0.62 -13.69 7.45
CA PRO A 16 0.28 -14.57 6.70
C PRO A 16 -0.30 -15.09 5.37
N THR A 17 -1.62 -15.16 5.25
CA THR A 17 -2.31 -15.56 4.00
C THR A 17 -2.16 -14.51 2.89
N LYS A 18 -1.77 -13.28 3.23
CA LYS A 18 -1.65 -12.15 2.29
C LYS A 18 -0.24 -12.04 1.72
N LYS A 19 -0.10 -11.31 0.60
CA LYS A 19 1.21 -11.05 -0.02
C LYS A 19 2.20 -10.41 0.98
N PRO A 20 3.51 -10.76 0.97
CA PRO A 20 4.49 -10.26 1.94
C PRO A 20 4.59 -8.73 2.03
N THR A 21 4.36 -8.03 0.92
CA THR A 21 4.31 -6.55 0.90
C THR A 21 3.14 -6.00 1.70
N THR A 22 1.98 -6.66 1.63
CA THR A 22 0.79 -6.34 2.42
C THR A 22 1.04 -6.63 3.89
N GLN A 23 1.69 -7.75 4.22
CA GLN A 23 2.01 -8.13 5.60
C GLN A 23 2.78 -7.03 6.33
N ARG A 24 3.91 -6.58 5.75
CA ARG A 24 4.71 -5.48 6.30
C ARG A 24 3.89 -4.21 6.51
N GLY A 25 3.02 -3.90 5.55
CA GLY A 25 2.11 -2.76 5.63
C GLY A 25 1.11 -2.90 6.77
N GLU A 26 0.51 -4.07 6.97
CA GLU A 26 -0.44 -4.33 8.05
C GLU A 26 0.22 -4.26 9.42
N THR A 27 1.42 -4.82 9.60
CA THR A 27 2.17 -4.73 10.87
C THR A 27 2.41 -3.28 11.29
N SER A 28 2.84 -2.42 10.35
CA SER A 28 3.08 -0.99 10.63
C SER A 28 1.79 -0.26 11.06
N LYS A 29 0.67 -0.56 10.38
CA LYS A 29 -0.64 0.02 10.72
C LYS A 29 -1.18 -0.49 12.05
N ALA A 30 -1.06 -1.79 12.31
CA ALA A 30 -1.47 -2.40 13.57
C ALA A 30 -0.71 -1.79 14.75
N LYS A 31 0.60 -1.54 14.61
CA LYS A 31 1.39 -0.85 15.63
C LYS A 31 0.79 0.51 16.00
N LYS A 32 0.37 1.31 15.00
CA LYS A 32 -0.24 2.62 15.22
C LYS A 32 -1.63 2.56 15.84
N LEU A 33 -2.42 1.55 15.48
CA LEU A 33 -3.71 1.30 16.13
C LEU A 33 -3.53 0.86 17.60
N ILE A 34 -2.56 0.00 17.89
CA ILE A 34 -2.27 -0.47 19.26
C ILE A 34 -1.82 0.70 20.14
N GLU A 35 -0.93 1.55 19.64
CA GLU A 35 -0.41 2.72 20.36
C GLU A 35 -1.52 3.65 20.88
N HIS A 36 -2.60 3.81 20.11
CA HIS A 36 -3.68 4.74 20.43
C HIS A 36 -4.90 4.08 21.06
N LEU A 37 -5.28 2.90 20.56
CA LEU A 37 -6.56 2.25 20.86
C LEU A 37 -6.38 0.86 21.50
N GLY A 38 -5.15 0.38 21.68
CA GLY A 38 -4.87 -1.01 22.10
C GLY A 38 -5.49 -1.42 23.43
N LYS A 39 -5.62 -0.47 24.37
CA LYS A 39 -6.18 -0.69 25.72
C LYS A 39 -7.70 -0.86 25.72
N TYR A 40 -8.41 -0.40 24.68
CA TYR A 40 -9.85 -0.52 24.62
C TYR A 40 -10.28 -1.96 24.35
N SER A 41 -11.38 -2.38 24.97
CA SER A 41 -12.11 -3.58 24.56
C SER A 41 -12.72 -3.35 23.17
N LEU A 42 -12.75 -4.38 22.32
CA LEU A 42 -13.44 -4.30 21.02
C LEU A 42 -14.91 -3.88 21.14
N ALA A 43 -15.57 -4.26 22.23
CA ALA A 43 -16.96 -3.89 22.51
C ALA A 43 -17.11 -2.44 23.01
N ALA A 44 -16.05 -1.86 23.59
CA ALA A 44 -16.06 -0.50 24.13
C ALA A 44 -15.69 0.56 23.07
N LEU A 45 -15.10 0.15 21.96
CA LEU A 45 -14.76 1.04 20.85
C LEU A 45 -16.03 1.49 20.13
N SER A 46 -16.45 2.73 20.40
CA SER A 46 -17.53 3.39 19.70
C SER A 46 -17.05 4.09 18.42
N ALA A 47 -18.00 4.45 17.56
CA ALA A 47 -17.71 5.27 16.39
C ALA A 47 -17.06 6.62 16.75
N ASP A 48 -17.43 7.19 17.90
CA ASP A 48 -16.87 8.43 18.43
C ASP A 48 -15.37 8.30 18.80
N ILE A 49 -14.99 7.23 19.52
CA ILE A 49 -13.58 6.97 19.84
C ILE A 49 -12.74 6.80 18.57
N ILE A 50 -13.28 6.10 17.57
CA ILE A 50 -12.58 5.89 16.29
C ILE A 50 -12.51 7.20 15.49
N ALA A 51 -13.54 8.05 15.53
CA ALA A 51 -13.51 9.38 14.94
C ALA A 51 -12.45 10.28 15.61
N GLY A 52 -12.37 10.26 16.94
CA GLY A 52 -11.33 10.95 17.71
C GLY A 52 -9.92 10.47 17.34
N TYR A 53 -9.74 9.16 17.14
CA TYR A 53 -8.49 8.60 16.63
C TYR A 53 -8.15 9.13 15.22
N ARG A 54 -9.12 9.13 14.29
CA ARG A 54 -8.96 9.66 12.93
C ARG A 54 -8.47 11.12 12.99
N ASP A 55 -9.16 11.95 13.76
CA ASP A 55 -8.89 13.39 13.82
C ASP A 55 -7.54 13.67 14.50
N LYS A 56 -7.18 12.92 15.54
CA LYS A 56 -5.85 12.99 16.16
C LYS A 56 -4.76 12.61 15.16
N ARG A 57 -4.92 11.50 14.44
CA ARG A 57 -3.91 11.02 13.47
C ARG A 57 -3.72 11.97 12.30
N LEU A 58 -4.78 12.62 11.83
CA LEU A 58 -4.68 13.63 10.76
C LEU A 58 -3.90 14.87 11.18
N ASN A 59 -3.88 15.19 12.47
CA ASN A 59 -3.13 16.33 13.01
C ASN A 59 -1.70 15.97 13.47
N GLU A 60 -1.32 14.69 13.43
CA GLU A 60 0.02 14.29 13.82
C GLU A 60 1.08 14.71 12.78
N PRO A 61 2.28 15.10 13.24
CA PRO A 61 3.36 15.49 12.36
C PRO A 61 3.93 14.28 11.61
N SER A 62 4.30 14.52 10.35
CA SER A 62 4.98 13.59 9.46
C SER A 62 6.15 14.27 8.74
N ARG A 63 6.92 13.49 7.99
CA ARG A 63 8.01 14.04 7.17
C ARG A 63 7.42 14.94 6.07
N GLY A 64 7.49 16.26 6.28
CA GLY A 64 7.02 17.27 5.32
C GLY A 64 5.59 17.76 5.53
N GLY A 65 5.01 17.63 6.74
CA GLY A 65 3.70 18.18 7.05
C GLY A 65 2.94 17.32 8.05
N THR A 66 1.64 17.14 7.84
CA THR A 66 0.80 16.22 8.61
C THR A 66 0.71 14.84 7.95
N ILE A 67 0.19 13.86 8.69
CA ILE A 67 -0.05 12.51 8.15
C ILE A 67 -1.03 12.56 6.97
N SER A 68 -0.69 11.86 5.88
CA SER A 68 -1.56 11.82 4.71
C SER A 68 -2.91 11.17 5.01
N ASN A 69 -3.98 11.71 4.42
CA ASN A 69 -5.33 11.13 4.50
C ASN A 69 -5.36 9.64 4.13
N ASN A 70 -4.58 9.24 3.13
CA ASN A 70 -4.53 7.86 2.69
C ASN A 70 -3.94 6.92 3.76
N THR A 71 -2.97 7.38 4.54
CA THR A 71 -2.42 6.61 5.66
C THR A 71 -3.51 6.28 6.69
N VAL A 72 -4.25 7.30 7.15
CA VAL A 72 -5.33 7.13 8.12
C VAL A 72 -6.44 6.24 7.55
N ARG A 73 -6.80 6.42 6.26
CA ARG A 73 -7.79 5.55 5.59
C ARG A 73 -7.36 4.08 5.60
N LEU A 74 -6.09 3.78 5.36
CA LEU A 74 -5.58 2.41 5.37
C LEU A 74 -5.55 1.81 6.78
N GLU A 75 -5.26 2.61 7.81
CA GLU A 75 -5.35 2.20 9.22
C GLU A 75 -6.80 1.85 9.58
N LEU A 76 -7.75 2.71 9.22
CA LEU A 76 -9.19 2.46 9.40
C LEU A 76 -9.68 1.25 8.58
N ALA A 77 -9.14 1.02 7.38
CA ALA A 77 -9.49 -0.16 6.58
C ALA A 77 -9.04 -1.47 7.26
N LEU A 78 -7.84 -1.49 7.85
CA LEU A 78 -7.36 -2.62 8.64
C LEU A 78 -8.26 -2.88 9.86
N LEU A 79 -8.58 -1.82 10.61
CA LEU A 79 -9.48 -1.92 11.77
C LEU A 79 -10.87 -2.42 11.35
N SER A 80 -11.41 -1.89 10.25
CA SER A 80 -12.71 -2.32 9.73
C SER A 80 -12.72 -3.81 9.40
N HIS A 81 -11.68 -4.32 8.74
CA HIS A 81 -11.63 -5.73 8.38
C HIS A 81 -11.38 -6.64 9.60
N LEU A 82 -10.60 -6.18 10.59
CA LEU A 82 -10.50 -6.86 11.89
C LEU A 82 -11.88 -7.07 12.52
N TYR A 83 -12.74 -6.04 12.54
CA TYR A 83 -14.10 -6.17 13.05
C TYR A 83 -14.93 -7.17 12.25
N THR A 84 -14.82 -7.17 10.92
CA THR A 84 -15.51 -8.15 10.07
C THR A 84 -15.11 -9.58 10.44
N VAL A 85 -13.81 -9.87 10.53
CA VAL A 85 -13.31 -11.20 10.94
C VAL A 85 -13.75 -11.54 12.37
N ALA A 86 -13.66 -10.59 13.29
CA ALA A 86 -14.05 -10.80 14.68
C ALA A 86 -15.54 -11.13 14.87
N ILE A 87 -16.40 -10.53 14.05
CA ILE A 87 -17.85 -10.78 14.05
C ILE A 87 -18.15 -12.14 13.40
N GLN A 88 -17.55 -12.42 12.24
CA GLN A 88 -17.90 -13.59 11.42
C GLN A 88 -17.24 -14.88 11.89
N GLU A 89 -16.00 -14.82 12.37
CA GLU A 89 -15.18 -16.02 12.61
C GLU A 89 -14.83 -16.23 14.08
N TRP A 90 -14.73 -15.17 14.89
CA TRP A 90 -14.23 -15.29 16.26
C TRP A 90 -15.31 -15.43 17.33
N GLY A 91 -16.59 -15.30 16.96
CA GLY A 91 -17.73 -15.55 17.86
C GLY A 91 -17.76 -14.66 19.10
N LEU A 92 -17.22 -13.43 19.03
CA LEU A 92 -17.03 -12.56 20.20
C LEU A 92 -18.31 -11.84 20.67
N GLY A 93 -19.47 -12.13 20.07
CA GLY A 93 -20.73 -11.43 20.36
C GLY A 93 -20.72 -9.95 19.93
N LEU A 94 -19.81 -9.55 19.05
CA LEU A 94 -19.84 -8.23 18.43
C LEU A 94 -20.96 -8.20 17.39
N THR A 95 -21.85 -7.22 17.46
CA THR A 95 -23.04 -7.16 16.61
C THR A 95 -22.88 -6.24 15.39
N PHE A 96 -21.97 -5.27 15.47
CA PHE A 96 -21.73 -4.34 14.37
C PHE A 96 -20.27 -3.86 14.32
N ASN A 97 -19.88 -3.33 13.17
CA ASN A 97 -18.57 -2.73 12.95
C ASN A 97 -18.66 -1.19 13.11
N PRO A 98 -18.07 -0.62 14.17
CA PRO A 98 -18.18 0.82 14.45
C PRO A 98 -17.43 1.69 13.42
N VAL A 99 -16.48 1.11 12.65
CA VAL A 99 -15.72 1.83 11.61
C VAL A 99 -16.59 2.17 10.39
N LEU A 100 -17.69 1.44 10.17
CA LEU A 100 -18.62 1.73 9.08
C LEU A 100 -19.45 2.98 9.34
N ASN A 101 -19.60 3.36 10.61
CA ASN A 101 -20.40 4.52 11.04
C ASN A 101 -19.57 5.81 11.13
N ILE A 102 -18.37 5.84 10.56
CA ILE A 102 -17.52 7.05 10.54
C ILE A 102 -17.26 7.53 9.12
N ARG A 103 -17.25 8.86 8.95
CA ARG A 103 -16.80 9.47 7.70
C ARG A 103 -15.29 9.29 7.55
N LYS A 104 -14.85 8.64 6.48
CA LYS A 104 -13.42 8.49 6.18
C LYS A 104 -12.87 9.79 5.58
N PRO A 105 -11.59 10.13 5.83
CA PRO A 105 -10.97 11.30 5.19
C PRO A 105 -11.09 11.21 3.66
N SER A 106 -11.23 12.34 2.97
CA SER A 106 -11.25 12.33 1.50
C SER A 106 -9.93 11.76 0.97
N PRO A 107 -9.94 10.87 -0.05
CA PRO A 107 -8.72 10.53 -0.74
C PRO A 107 -8.08 11.82 -1.26
N GLY A 108 -6.77 11.99 -1.05
CA GLY A 108 -6.05 13.14 -1.61
C GLY A 108 -6.00 13.04 -3.12
N ASP A 109 -5.70 14.17 -3.77
CA ASP A 109 -5.61 14.22 -5.22
C ASP A 109 -4.59 13.22 -5.75
N GLY A 110 -4.98 12.54 -6.82
CA GLY A 110 -4.06 11.68 -7.57
C GLY A 110 -2.88 12.50 -8.09
N ARG A 111 -1.71 11.85 -8.20
CA ARG A 111 -0.56 12.47 -8.87
C ARG A 111 -0.74 12.29 -10.38
N ASP A 112 -0.98 13.39 -11.09
CA ASP A 112 -1.11 13.38 -12.56
C ASP A 112 0.06 14.08 -13.29
N ARG A 113 1.11 14.44 -12.54
CA ARG A 113 2.30 15.08 -13.13
C ARG A 113 3.12 14.05 -13.91
N ARG A 114 3.34 14.33 -15.21
CA ARG A 114 4.32 13.63 -16.05
C ARG A 114 5.59 14.46 -16.22
N LEU A 115 6.69 13.79 -16.56
CA LEU A 115 7.94 14.46 -16.91
C LEU A 115 7.77 15.22 -18.22
N SER A 116 8.30 16.44 -18.28
CA SER A 116 8.48 17.13 -19.56
C SER A 116 9.68 16.54 -20.33
N PRO A 117 9.78 16.76 -21.66
CA PRO A 117 10.92 16.29 -22.44
C PRO A 117 12.28 16.79 -21.90
N GLU A 118 12.30 18.02 -21.36
CA GLU A 118 13.48 18.60 -20.73
C GLU A 118 13.86 17.87 -19.43
N GLU A 119 12.88 17.63 -18.56
CA GLU A 119 13.08 16.92 -17.30
C GLU A 119 13.52 15.47 -17.53
N GLU A 120 12.98 14.81 -18.55
CA GLU A 120 13.41 13.47 -18.95
C GLU A 120 14.89 13.47 -19.37
N ARG A 121 15.31 14.44 -20.20
CA ARG A 121 16.71 14.57 -20.62
C ARG A 121 17.65 14.80 -19.42
N LEU A 122 17.27 15.70 -18.51
CA LEU A 122 18.06 15.99 -17.30
C LEU A 122 18.13 14.77 -16.38
N LEU A 123 17.02 14.04 -16.21
CA LEU A 123 16.97 12.80 -15.44
C LEU A 123 17.91 11.74 -16.02
N LEU A 124 17.84 11.48 -17.33
CA LEU A 124 18.70 10.50 -17.98
C LEU A 124 20.19 10.89 -17.88
N ALA A 125 20.53 12.17 -18.05
CA ALA A 125 21.90 12.65 -17.89
C ALA A 125 22.42 12.49 -16.44
N ALA A 126 21.57 12.70 -15.44
CA ALA A 126 21.94 12.47 -14.04
C ALA A 126 22.12 10.97 -13.75
N VAL A 127 21.20 10.14 -14.22
CA VAL A 127 21.23 8.69 -14.01
C VAL A 127 22.44 8.05 -14.70
N ASN A 128 22.80 8.48 -15.91
CA ASN A 128 23.95 7.96 -16.64
C ASN A 128 25.29 8.32 -16.00
N ARG A 129 25.34 9.35 -15.15
CA ARG A 129 26.52 9.71 -14.35
C ARG A 129 26.63 8.91 -13.04
N HIS A 130 25.60 8.17 -12.67
CA HIS A 130 25.59 7.38 -11.46
C HIS A 130 26.53 6.18 -11.60
N SER A 131 27.21 5.80 -10.51
CA SER A 131 28.22 4.73 -10.51
C SER A 131 27.66 3.34 -10.88
N ASN A 132 26.36 3.12 -10.65
CA ASN A 132 25.68 1.89 -11.03
C ASN A 132 24.98 2.03 -12.41
N PRO A 133 25.49 1.38 -13.47
CA PRO A 133 24.90 1.46 -14.81
C PRO A 133 23.50 0.83 -14.91
N MET A 134 23.14 -0.09 -13.99
CA MET A 134 21.80 -0.71 -13.99
C MET A 134 20.68 0.31 -13.77
N LEU A 135 20.97 1.42 -13.06
CA LEU A 135 19.98 2.47 -12.83
C LEU A 135 19.50 3.09 -14.14
N GLY A 136 20.42 3.32 -15.08
CA GLY A 136 20.10 3.81 -16.43
C GLY A 136 19.14 2.89 -17.17
N TRP A 137 19.45 1.59 -17.17
CA TRP A 137 18.60 0.59 -17.84
C TRP A 137 17.20 0.52 -17.23
N ILE A 138 17.09 0.54 -15.89
CA ILE A 138 15.81 0.51 -15.18
C ILE A 138 14.98 1.74 -15.52
N VAL A 139 15.58 2.94 -15.51
CA VAL A 139 14.88 4.20 -15.82
C VAL A 139 14.42 4.23 -17.27
N CYS A 140 15.27 3.83 -18.22
CA CYS A 140 14.89 3.73 -19.63
C CYS A 140 13.72 2.77 -19.83
N ILE A 141 13.78 1.56 -19.25
CA ILE A 141 12.67 0.60 -19.33
C ILE A 141 11.40 1.20 -18.72
N ALA A 142 11.49 1.89 -17.58
CA ALA A 142 10.33 2.49 -16.93
C ALA A 142 9.64 3.55 -17.80
N LEU A 143 10.44 4.42 -18.45
CA LEU A 143 9.92 5.47 -19.34
C LEU A 143 9.25 4.88 -20.58
N GLU A 144 9.85 3.87 -21.21
CA GLU A 144 9.35 3.30 -22.47
C GLU A 144 8.14 2.37 -22.28
N THR A 145 8.07 1.66 -21.15
CA THR A 145 7.09 0.58 -20.94
C THR A 145 5.95 0.97 -19.99
N GLY A 146 6.13 2.01 -19.16
CA GLY A 146 5.19 2.35 -18.10
C GLY A 146 4.97 1.22 -17.08
N MET A 147 5.89 0.27 -16.98
CA MET A 147 5.82 -0.84 -16.02
C MET A 147 5.99 -0.34 -14.58
N ARG A 148 5.40 -1.06 -13.63
CA ARG A 148 5.63 -0.76 -12.20
C ARG A 148 7.07 -1.09 -11.84
N SER A 149 7.66 -0.33 -10.93
CA SER A 149 9.06 -0.57 -10.47
C SER A 149 9.30 -2.02 -10.01
N SER A 150 8.34 -2.63 -9.30
CA SER A 150 8.44 -4.03 -8.89
C SER A 150 8.38 -5.03 -10.05
N GLU A 151 7.68 -4.69 -11.14
CA GLU A 151 7.62 -5.51 -12.35
C GLU A 151 8.95 -5.43 -13.11
N ILE A 152 9.59 -4.26 -13.12
CA ILE A 152 10.91 -4.07 -13.75
C ILE A 152 12.01 -4.78 -12.94
N SER A 153 12.01 -4.64 -11.62
CA SER A 153 13.07 -5.22 -10.77
C SER A 153 13.01 -6.74 -10.66
N SER A 154 11.86 -7.35 -10.90
CA SER A 154 11.69 -8.82 -10.90
C SER A 154 11.75 -9.44 -12.30
N LEU A 155 11.96 -8.62 -13.35
CA LEU A 155 11.96 -9.07 -14.73
C LEU A 155 13.12 -10.06 -14.99
N ARG A 156 12.79 -11.18 -15.64
CA ARG A 156 13.76 -12.22 -16.01
C ARG A 156 13.92 -12.29 -17.52
N ARG A 157 15.12 -12.65 -17.98
CA ARG A 157 15.44 -12.82 -19.42
C ARG A 157 14.39 -13.63 -20.22
N PRO A 158 13.85 -14.77 -19.75
CA PRO A 158 12.87 -15.55 -20.50
C PRO A 158 11.53 -14.83 -20.74
N GLN A 159 11.24 -13.76 -20.01
CA GLN A 159 10.02 -12.97 -20.17
C GLN A 159 10.13 -11.93 -21.30
N VAL A 160 11.33 -11.71 -21.84
CA VAL A 160 11.61 -10.71 -22.87
C VAL A 160 11.82 -11.41 -24.20
N ASP A 161 10.90 -11.19 -25.13
CA ASP A 161 11.03 -11.63 -26.52
C ASP A 161 11.45 -10.43 -27.36
N LEU A 162 12.75 -10.33 -27.66
CA LEU A 162 13.30 -9.23 -28.45
C LEU A 162 12.92 -9.33 -29.93
N ALA A 163 12.67 -10.54 -30.45
CA ALA A 163 12.25 -10.73 -31.84
C ALA A 163 10.83 -10.19 -32.04
N LYS A 164 9.93 -10.46 -31.11
CA LYS A 164 8.56 -9.94 -31.10
C LYS A 164 8.43 -8.57 -30.44
N ARG A 165 9.51 -8.06 -29.82
CA ARG A 165 9.56 -6.80 -29.07
C ARG A 165 8.49 -6.73 -27.98
N VAL A 166 8.34 -7.78 -27.19
CA VAL A 166 7.35 -7.83 -26.10
C VAL A 166 7.94 -8.32 -24.80
N ILE A 167 7.44 -7.78 -23.70
CA ILE A 167 7.66 -8.28 -22.35
C ILE A 167 6.38 -8.97 -21.86
N ARG A 168 6.51 -10.22 -21.40
CA ARG A 168 5.41 -11.00 -20.82
C ARG A 168 5.53 -11.03 -19.30
N LEU A 169 4.64 -10.32 -18.63
CA LEU A 169 4.56 -10.31 -17.17
C LEU A 169 3.57 -11.38 -16.72
N SER A 170 4.07 -12.41 -16.06
CA SER A 170 3.28 -13.54 -15.57
C SER A 170 2.78 -13.35 -14.14
N ASP A 171 3.37 -12.43 -13.38
CA ASP A 171 3.04 -12.19 -11.98
C ASP A 171 2.86 -10.69 -11.73
N THR A 172 1.61 -10.22 -11.86
CA THR A 172 1.27 -8.83 -11.55
C THR A 172 0.43 -8.77 -10.27
N LYS A 173 0.48 -7.64 -9.57
CA LYS A 173 -0.22 -7.43 -8.30
C LYS A 173 -1.75 -7.72 -8.39
N ASN A 174 -2.33 -7.69 -9.59
CA ASN A 174 -3.75 -7.91 -9.89
C ASN A 174 -3.98 -9.07 -10.90
N ASP A 175 -3.30 -10.21 -10.71
CA ASP A 175 -3.67 -11.54 -11.26
C ASP A 175 -3.92 -11.66 -12.78
N GLY A 176 -3.46 -10.69 -13.57
CA GLY A 176 -3.53 -10.72 -15.02
C GLY A 176 -2.15 -10.83 -15.61
N SER A 177 -1.89 -11.87 -16.40
CA SER A 177 -0.76 -11.86 -17.31
C SER A 177 -0.94 -10.71 -18.30
N ARG A 178 0.02 -9.79 -18.37
CA ARG A 178 -0.03 -8.68 -19.35
C ARG A 178 1.20 -8.70 -20.24
N THR A 179 0.97 -8.41 -21.52
CA THR A 179 2.03 -8.23 -22.51
C THR A 179 2.25 -6.74 -22.70
N VAL A 180 3.50 -6.30 -22.54
CA VAL A 180 3.89 -4.91 -22.73
C VAL A 180 4.73 -4.81 -24.01
N PRO A 181 4.31 -4.03 -25.02
CA PRO A 181 5.11 -3.82 -26.22
C PRO A 181 6.33 -2.96 -25.90
N LEU A 182 7.46 -3.29 -26.50
CA LEU A 182 8.66 -2.48 -26.48
C LEU A 182 8.63 -1.51 -27.66
N ARG A 183 8.72 -0.21 -27.38
CA ARG A 183 8.90 0.80 -28.42
C ARG A 183 10.33 0.77 -28.92
N SER A 184 10.52 0.96 -30.22
CA SER A 184 11.82 1.28 -30.79
C SER A 184 12.10 2.75 -30.54
N ARG A 185 13.18 3.04 -29.82
CA ARG A 185 13.74 4.37 -29.67
C ARG A 185 14.82 4.59 -30.72
#